data_AF-A0A1I6RW07-F1
#
_entry.id   AF-A0A1I6RW07-F1
#
_cell.length_a   1.000
_cell.length_b   1.000
_cell.length_c   1.000
_cell.angle_alpha   90.00
_cell.angle_beta   90.00
_cell.angle_gamma   90.00
#
_symmetry.space_group_name_H-M   'P 1'
#
loop_
_entity.id
_entity.type
_entity.pdbx_description
1 polymer ?
#
loop_
_entity_poly.entity_id
_entity_poly.type
_entity_poly.pdbx_seq_one_letter_code
_entity_poly.pdbx_strand_id
1 'polypeptide(L)'
;MTTTTPPGADAVLPTVRAELLDCVQSNLAVLADRGYGAGTHLALGATLRFRPSPGPAALPTVEPPLTAELAGIGRLGLAEAARLHRPDRDALVELAREYGTVYVLADAYDMPWLPYHGRRRMEHSYLVEYAPDAAQVTDAYHNRTPWGTAEPQRLRTGWDRLPATSLALALVPASAGVPDLPPALDLGPADGYLAAYADHPDRVTALERLTVETWLLARSRKLHAAFRARYGLPCGAQSEEQLRRWDRLAEQTFLALRRVERGRPEPQRLLGDLAAVLAADRTVFALPGGPAGDGLRTTVARVVASVTGCAPETVLRSGDLTELPGFDSFRVVEIVERLEEHLGTAFDPEDLLPENLHRLDDLCRLAATRGRA
;
A
#
# COMPACT_ATOMS: atom_id res chain seq x y z
N MET A 1 -29.18 18.79 -0.29
CA MET A 1 -28.02 17.95 -0.62
C MET A 1 -28.41 17.06 -1.78
N THR A 2 -27.92 17.36 -2.98
CA THR A 2 -28.10 16.50 -4.16
C THR A 2 -27.30 15.23 -3.94
N THR A 3 -27.98 14.11 -3.68
CA THR A 3 -27.41 12.77 -3.72
C THR A 3 -27.06 12.44 -5.16
N THR A 4 -25.88 12.85 -5.58
CA THR A 4 -25.30 12.41 -6.85
C THR A 4 -25.02 10.92 -6.69
N THR A 5 -25.73 10.08 -7.45
CA THR A 5 -25.43 8.65 -7.54
C THR A 5 -23.94 8.48 -7.86
N PRO A 6 -23.19 7.70 -7.08
CA PRO A 6 -21.77 7.50 -7.37
C PRO A 6 -21.61 6.92 -8.78
N PRO A 7 -20.53 7.25 -9.49
CA PRO A 7 -20.29 6.75 -10.83
C PRO A 7 -20.26 5.23 -10.85
N GLY A 8 -20.89 4.63 -11.86
CA GLY A 8 -20.88 3.18 -12.04
C GLY A 8 -19.49 2.63 -12.38
N ALA A 9 -19.32 1.31 -12.24
CA ALA A 9 -18.09 0.58 -12.54
C ALA A 9 -17.39 1.01 -13.84
N ASP A 10 -18.17 1.16 -14.91
CA ASP A 10 -17.67 1.39 -16.27
C ASP A 10 -16.94 2.73 -16.40
N ALA A 11 -17.33 3.72 -15.59
CA ALA A 11 -16.69 5.03 -15.57
C ALA A 11 -15.39 5.05 -14.74
N VAL A 12 -15.25 4.13 -13.79
CA VAL A 12 -14.13 4.09 -12.83
C VAL A 12 -13.03 3.13 -13.25
N LEU A 13 -13.36 2.01 -13.90
CA LEU A 13 -12.36 1.03 -14.35
C LEU A 13 -11.20 1.66 -15.15
N PRO A 14 -11.43 2.60 -16.09
CA PRO A 14 -10.34 3.23 -16.84
C PRO A 14 -9.45 4.16 -16.01
N THR A 15 -9.92 4.62 -14.84
CA THR A 15 -9.16 5.54 -13.97
C THR A 15 -8.32 4.81 -12.94
N VAL A 16 -8.63 3.53 -12.67
CA VAL A 16 -7.85 2.70 -11.75
C VAL A 16 -6.53 2.30 -12.41
N ARG A 17 -5.43 2.60 -11.73
CA ARG A 17 -4.08 2.21 -12.17
C ARG A 17 -3.79 0.75 -11.83
N ALA A 18 -4.56 -0.15 -12.44
CA ALA A 18 -4.52 -1.58 -12.19
C ALA A 18 -3.13 -2.21 -12.40
N GLU A 19 -2.30 -1.62 -13.26
CA GLU A 19 -0.93 -2.08 -13.51
C GLU A 19 0.00 -1.95 -12.30
N LEU A 20 -0.41 -1.19 -11.28
CA LEU A 20 0.33 -0.95 -10.04
C LEU A 20 -0.09 -1.84 -8.87
N LEU A 21 -1.22 -2.54 -9.00
CA LEU A 21 -1.92 -3.15 -7.87
C LEU A 21 -1.85 -4.68 -7.97
N ASP A 22 -1.86 -5.39 -6.85
CA ASP A 22 -2.06 -6.84 -6.86
C ASP A 22 -3.54 -7.23 -6.99
N CYS A 23 -3.83 -8.54 -6.99
CA CYS A 23 -5.18 -9.06 -7.16
C CYS A 23 -6.13 -8.71 -6.01
N VAL A 24 -5.65 -8.37 -4.81
CA VAL A 24 -6.47 -7.96 -3.66
C VAL A 24 -6.76 -6.46 -3.75
N GLN A 25 -5.73 -5.68 -4.08
CA GLN A 25 -5.78 -4.22 -4.14
C GLN A 25 -6.59 -3.68 -5.32
N SER A 26 -6.54 -4.34 -6.50
CA SER A 26 -7.21 -3.86 -7.73
C SER A 26 -8.70 -3.56 -7.54
N ASN A 27 -9.43 -4.41 -6.81
CA ASN A 27 -10.88 -4.23 -6.66
C ASN A 27 -11.24 -3.33 -5.46
N LEU A 28 -10.36 -3.24 -4.45
CA LEU A 28 -10.45 -2.19 -3.43
C LEU A 28 -10.29 -0.81 -4.05
N ALA A 29 -9.40 -0.67 -5.03
CA ALA A 29 -9.16 0.57 -5.76
C ALA A 29 -10.41 1.07 -6.49
N VAL A 30 -11.17 0.16 -7.12
CA VAL A 30 -12.45 0.50 -7.76
C VAL A 30 -13.44 1.07 -6.74
N LEU A 31 -13.56 0.44 -5.56
CA LEU A 31 -14.47 0.91 -4.51
C LEU A 31 -14.08 2.28 -3.99
N ALA A 32 -12.79 2.49 -3.73
CA ALA A 32 -12.26 3.77 -3.27
C ALA A 32 -12.51 4.90 -4.29
N ASP A 33 -12.21 4.65 -5.57
CA ASP A 33 -12.37 5.64 -6.62
C ASP A 33 -13.86 5.95 -6.92
N ARG A 34 -14.76 4.97 -6.77
CA ARG A 34 -16.22 5.23 -6.84
C ARG A 34 -16.72 6.12 -5.69
N GLY A 35 -16.20 5.90 -4.49
CA GLY A 35 -16.63 6.64 -3.29
C GLY A 35 -16.08 8.06 -3.22
N TYR A 36 -14.82 8.26 -3.63
CA TYR A 36 -14.09 9.50 -3.37
C TYR A 36 -13.42 10.12 -4.61
N GLY A 37 -13.63 9.53 -5.78
CA GLY A 37 -13.13 10.02 -7.06
C GLY A 37 -11.79 9.42 -7.48
N ALA A 38 -11.45 9.64 -8.75
CA ALA A 38 -10.30 9.04 -9.42
C ALA A 38 -8.96 9.25 -8.68
N GLY A 39 -8.18 8.18 -8.59
CA GLY A 39 -6.85 8.19 -7.99
C GLY A 39 -6.82 8.14 -6.46
N THR A 40 -7.98 7.98 -5.80
CA THR A 40 -8.04 7.75 -4.34
C THR A 40 -7.29 6.48 -3.97
N HIS A 41 -7.39 5.44 -4.81
CA HIS A 41 -6.68 4.19 -4.64
C HIS A 41 -5.15 4.30 -4.50
N LEU A 42 -4.54 5.40 -4.96
CA LEU A 42 -3.11 5.62 -4.81
C LEU A 42 -2.70 5.70 -3.34
N ALA A 43 -3.62 5.97 -2.40
CA ALA A 43 -3.37 5.92 -0.96
C ALA A 43 -2.87 4.55 -0.46
N LEU A 44 -3.10 3.46 -1.21
CA LEU A 44 -2.46 2.16 -0.94
C LEU A 44 -0.93 2.22 -1.00
N GLY A 45 -0.39 3.15 -1.81
CA GLY A 45 1.03 3.44 -1.93
C GLY A 45 1.58 4.38 -0.87
N ALA A 46 0.80 4.80 0.14
CA ALA A 46 1.26 5.79 1.13
C ALA A 46 2.56 5.37 1.82
N THR A 47 2.70 4.10 2.18
CA THR A 47 3.93 3.57 2.78
C THR A 47 4.63 2.62 1.82
N LEU A 48 5.87 2.91 1.44
CA LEU A 48 6.71 1.91 0.77
C LEU A 48 7.23 0.92 1.80
N ARG A 49 6.74 -0.31 1.74
CA ARG A 49 7.09 -1.37 2.68
C ARG A 49 8.09 -2.37 2.10
N PHE A 50 8.99 -2.82 2.97
CA PHE A 50 9.77 -4.04 2.79
C PHE A 50 9.86 -4.71 4.16
N ARG A 51 8.89 -5.59 4.42
CA ARG A 51 8.78 -6.38 5.67
C ARG A 51 8.55 -7.84 5.31
N PRO A 52 9.59 -8.56 4.84
CA PRO A 52 9.44 -9.96 4.51
C PRO A 52 8.95 -10.75 5.71
N SER A 53 7.99 -11.64 5.47
CA SER A 53 7.43 -12.56 6.45
C SER A 53 7.67 -14.01 5.98
N PRO A 54 7.54 -15.02 6.86
CA PRO A 54 7.63 -16.41 6.45
C PRO A 54 6.60 -16.72 5.34
N GLY A 55 7.08 -17.27 4.22
CA GLY A 55 6.26 -17.66 3.07
C GLY A 55 6.29 -19.17 2.80
N PRO A 56 5.70 -19.60 1.67
CA PRO A 56 5.69 -21.00 1.27
C PRO A 56 7.11 -21.52 1.00
N ALA A 57 7.29 -22.84 1.09
CA ALA A 57 8.57 -23.52 0.84
C ALA A 57 9.75 -22.98 1.68
N ALA A 58 9.48 -22.46 2.89
CA ALA A 58 10.48 -21.83 3.76
C ALA A 58 11.20 -20.62 3.13
N LEU A 59 10.64 -20.06 2.06
CA LEU A 59 11.13 -18.83 1.44
C LEU A 59 10.34 -17.63 2.00
N PRO A 60 11.02 -16.53 2.36
CA PRO A 60 10.34 -15.35 2.84
C PRO A 60 9.60 -14.64 1.70
N THR A 61 8.53 -13.94 2.06
CA THR A 61 7.70 -13.18 1.13
C THR A 61 7.37 -11.78 1.61
N VAL A 62 7.32 -10.85 0.67
CA VAL A 62 6.83 -9.48 0.82
C VAL A 62 5.34 -9.35 0.53
N GLU A 63 4.68 -10.43 0.10
CA GLU A 63 3.23 -10.53 -0.01
C GLU A 63 2.63 -10.48 1.41
N PRO A 64 1.92 -9.42 1.78
CA PRO A 64 1.28 -9.36 3.08
C PRO A 64 0.16 -10.41 3.19
N PRO A 65 -0.09 -10.95 4.40
CA PRO A 65 -1.24 -11.80 4.61
C PRO A 65 -2.52 -11.01 4.33
N LEU A 66 -3.55 -11.68 3.84
CA LEU A 66 -4.84 -11.06 3.50
C LEU A 66 -5.42 -10.21 4.64
N THR A 67 -5.27 -10.65 5.90
CA THR A 67 -5.72 -9.90 7.07
C THR A 67 -5.03 -8.54 7.20
N ALA A 68 -3.75 -8.45 6.85
CA ALA A 68 -3.00 -7.18 6.86
C ALA A 68 -3.37 -6.27 5.68
N GLU A 69 -3.65 -6.83 4.50
CA GLU A 69 -4.19 -6.07 3.36
C GLU A 69 -5.55 -5.47 3.69
N LEU A 70 -6.46 -6.29 4.24
CA LEU A 70 -7.79 -5.84 4.63
C LEU A 70 -7.78 -4.87 5.82
N ALA A 71 -6.81 -4.97 6.74
CA ALA A 71 -6.62 -3.95 7.77
C ALA A 71 -6.25 -2.57 7.17
N GLY A 72 -5.75 -2.55 5.93
CA GLY A 72 -5.40 -1.33 5.19
C GLY A 72 -6.58 -0.57 4.57
N ILE A 73 -7.81 -1.11 4.58
CA ILE A 73 -8.96 -0.48 3.90
C ILE A 73 -9.29 0.93 4.40
N GLY A 74 -9.01 1.22 5.68
CA GLY A 74 -9.23 2.55 6.25
C GLY A 74 -8.42 3.65 5.54
N ARG A 75 -7.27 3.31 4.93
CA ARG A 75 -6.46 4.24 4.13
C ARG A 75 -7.17 4.72 2.87
N LEU A 76 -8.13 3.93 2.40
CA LEU A 76 -8.96 4.25 1.24
C LEU A 76 -10.22 5.04 1.62
N GLY A 77 -10.38 5.37 2.91
CA GLY A 77 -11.65 5.87 3.44
C GLY A 77 -12.76 4.84 3.39
N LEU A 78 -12.45 3.54 3.33
CA LEU A 78 -13.46 2.49 3.34
C LEU A 78 -13.63 1.90 4.74
N ALA A 79 -14.86 1.54 5.09
CA ALA A 79 -15.22 0.84 6.31
C ALA A 79 -15.93 -0.48 5.97
N GLU A 80 -15.70 -1.50 6.79
CA GLU A 80 -16.43 -2.75 6.71
C GLU A 80 -17.82 -2.60 7.35
N ALA A 81 -18.87 -2.81 6.55
CA ALA A 81 -20.25 -2.80 7.03
C ALA A 81 -20.73 -4.20 7.40
N ALA A 82 -20.27 -5.23 6.66
CA ALA A 82 -20.60 -6.62 6.92
C ALA A 82 -19.51 -7.55 6.35
N ARG A 83 -19.42 -8.75 6.94
CA ARG A 83 -18.44 -9.78 6.60
C ARG A 83 -19.06 -11.16 6.70
N LEU A 84 -18.90 -11.96 5.65
CA LEU A 84 -19.29 -13.36 5.61
C LEU A 84 -18.09 -14.22 5.24
N HIS A 85 -17.84 -15.27 6.03
CA HIS A 85 -16.84 -16.28 5.73
C HIS A 85 -17.49 -17.47 5.04
N ARG A 86 -16.97 -17.84 3.87
CA ARG A 86 -17.50 -18.93 3.05
C ARG A 86 -19.04 -18.90 2.88
N PRO A 87 -19.63 -17.74 2.50
CA PRO A 87 -21.06 -17.67 2.26
C PRO A 87 -21.46 -18.64 1.14
N ASP A 88 -22.65 -19.21 1.27
CA ASP A 88 -23.30 -19.83 0.12
C ASP A 88 -23.83 -18.76 -0.85
N ARG A 89 -24.40 -19.24 -1.96
CA ARG A 89 -24.93 -18.37 -3.01
C ARG A 89 -26.02 -17.42 -2.49
N ASP A 90 -26.96 -17.93 -1.70
CA ASP A 90 -28.12 -17.14 -1.28
C ASP A 90 -27.69 -16.05 -0.31
N ALA A 91 -26.78 -16.36 0.62
CA ALA A 91 -26.17 -15.37 1.51
C ALA A 91 -25.40 -14.29 0.73
N LEU A 92 -24.67 -14.65 -0.32
CA LEU A 92 -23.96 -13.68 -1.17
C LEU A 92 -24.95 -12.78 -1.95
N VAL A 93 -26.04 -13.35 -2.46
CA VAL A 93 -27.11 -12.60 -3.14
C VAL A 93 -27.75 -11.59 -2.20
N GLU A 94 -28.12 -12.01 -0.99
CA GLU A 94 -28.74 -11.11 0.00
C GLU A 94 -27.78 -9.99 0.42
N LEU A 95 -26.50 -10.30 0.65
CA LEU A 95 -25.49 -9.27 0.95
C LEU A 95 -25.36 -8.26 -0.20
N ALA A 96 -25.36 -8.72 -1.45
CA ALA A 96 -25.30 -7.84 -2.61
C ALA A 96 -26.60 -7.04 -2.83
N ARG A 97 -27.77 -7.60 -2.49
CA ARG A 97 -29.05 -6.86 -2.50
C ARG A 97 -29.04 -5.73 -1.47
N GLU A 98 -28.54 -6.01 -0.27
CA GLU A 98 -28.54 -5.06 0.84
C GLU A 98 -27.55 -3.92 0.63
N TYR A 99 -26.31 -4.22 0.23
CA TYR A 99 -25.23 -3.24 0.16
C TYR A 99 -24.86 -2.80 -1.27
N GLY A 100 -25.48 -3.40 -2.29
CA GLY A 100 -25.26 -3.07 -3.70
C GLY A 100 -24.02 -3.71 -4.30
N THR A 101 -22.82 -3.33 -3.83
CA THR A 101 -21.53 -3.89 -4.29
C THR A 101 -20.85 -4.65 -3.14
N VAL A 102 -20.43 -5.88 -3.42
CA VAL A 102 -19.71 -6.74 -2.46
C VAL A 102 -18.32 -7.04 -3.00
N TYR A 103 -17.32 -6.87 -2.14
CA TYR A 103 -15.96 -7.32 -2.38
C TYR A 103 -15.86 -8.81 -2.05
N VAL A 104 -15.42 -9.62 -3.01
CA VAL A 104 -15.40 -11.08 -2.90
C VAL A 104 -13.99 -11.59 -3.09
N LEU A 105 -13.60 -12.58 -2.29
CA LEU A 105 -12.43 -13.42 -2.52
C LEU A 105 -12.87 -14.84 -2.82
N ALA A 106 -12.22 -15.45 -3.82
CA ALA A 106 -12.40 -16.85 -4.17
C ALA A 106 -11.15 -17.39 -4.88
N ASP A 107 -11.13 -18.69 -5.19
CA ASP A 107 -10.02 -19.30 -5.91
C ASP A 107 -10.05 -18.93 -7.41
N ALA A 108 -8.97 -18.30 -7.90
CA ALA A 108 -8.79 -17.93 -9.30
C ALA A 108 -8.84 -19.14 -10.25
N TYR A 109 -8.59 -20.35 -9.74
CA TYR A 109 -8.71 -21.59 -10.50
C TYR A 109 -10.13 -21.79 -11.06
N ASP A 110 -11.14 -21.30 -10.36
CA ASP A 110 -12.56 -21.46 -10.70
C ASP A 110 -13.16 -20.22 -11.39
N MET A 111 -12.33 -19.23 -11.77
CA MET A 111 -12.77 -17.97 -12.38
C MET A 111 -12.58 -17.97 -13.91
N PRO A 112 -13.60 -18.30 -14.73
CA PRO A 112 -13.45 -18.51 -16.17
C PRO A 112 -13.02 -17.27 -16.96
N TRP A 113 -13.08 -16.08 -16.37
CA TRP A 113 -12.64 -14.82 -16.99
C TRP A 113 -11.16 -14.49 -16.75
N LEU A 114 -10.45 -15.31 -15.96
CA LEU A 114 -9.03 -15.14 -15.68
C LEU A 114 -8.17 -16.18 -16.42
N PRO A 115 -6.93 -15.83 -16.80
CA PRO A 115 -6.00 -16.78 -17.41
C PRO A 115 -5.55 -17.89 -16.45
N TYR A 116 -5.87 -17.78 -15.15
CA TYR A 116 -5.59 -18.80 -14.13
C TYR A 116 -6.61 -19.95 -14.12
N HIS A 117 -7.76 -19.79 -14.78
CA HIS A 117 -8.85 -20.77 -14.78
C HIS A 117 -8.39 -22.17 -15.19
N GLY A 118 -8.60 -23.15 -14.32
CA GLY A 118 -8.16 -24.53 -14.54
C GLY A 118 -6.63 -24.74 -14.51
N ARG A 119 -5.83 -23.71 -14.20
CA ARG A 119 -4.37 -23.74 -14.27
C ARG A 119 -3.68 -23.59 -12.92
N ARG A 120 -4.07 -22.58 -12.13
CA ARG A 120 -3.38 -22.25 -10.88
C ARG A 120 -4.36 -21.81 -9.81
N ARG A 121 -4.21 -22.42 -8.62
CA ARG A 121 -4.94 -22.01 -7.42
C ARG A 121 -4.27 -20.81 -6.77
N MET A 122 -5.06 -19.79 -6.48
CA MET A 122 -4.67 -18.63 -5.67
C MET A 122 -5.91 -17.86 -5.26
N GLU A 123 -5.89 -17.23 -4.09
CA GLU A 123 -6.93 -16.26 -3.74
C GLU A 123 -6.88 -15.09 -4.71
N HIS A 124 -8.04 -14.67 -5.18
CA HIS A 124 -8.20 -13.54 -6.09
C HIS A 124 -9.47 -12.78 -5.74
N SER A 125 -9.40 -11.45 -5.81
CA SER A 125 -10.55 -10.62 -5.51
C SER A 125 -11.32 -10.23 -6.75
N TYR A 126 -12.62 -10.00 -6.60
CA TYR A 126 -13.47 -9.34 -7.58
C TYR A 126 -14.62 -8.63 -6.87
N LEU A 127 -15.33 -7.74 -7.56
CA LEU A 127 -16.57 -7.16 -7.06
C LEU A 127 -17.75 -7.87 -7.69
N VAL A 128 -18.80 -8.09 -6.90
CA VAL A 128 -20.11 -8.51 -7.40
C VAL A 128 -21.16 -7.47 -7.04
N GLU A 129 -21.96 -7.08 -8.03
CA GLU A 129 -23.12 -6.23 -7.84
C GLU A 129 -24.39 -7.03 -8.09
N TYR A 130 -25.43 -6.70 -7.32
CA TYR A 130 -26.72 -7.35 -7.49
C TYR A 130 -27.40 -6.93 -8.79
N ALA A 131 -27.81 -7.93 -9.59
CA ALA A 131 -28.89 -7.80 -10.54
C ALA A 131 -29.89 -8.96 -10.39
N PRO A 132 -31.20 -8.74 -10.63
CA PRO A 132 -32.24 -9.74 -10.33
C PRO A 132 -31.97 -11.14 -10.87
N ASP A 133 -31.51 -11.23 -12.11
CA ASP A 133 -31.33 -12.52 -12.80
C ASP A 133 -29.86 -12.94 -12.94
N ALA A 134 -28.90 -12.12 -12.49
CA ALA A 134 -27.48 -12.41 -12.67
C ALA A 134 -26.59 -11.62 -11.71
N ALA A 135 -25.38 -12.11 -11.50
CA ALA A 135 -24.31 -11.36 -10.89
C ALA A 135 -23.65 -10.45 -11.95
N GLN A 136 -23.43 -9.18 -11.60
CA GLN A 136 -22.56 -8.32 -12.38
C GLN A 136 -21.18 -8.31 -11.72
N VAL A 137 -20.22 -8.97 -12.37
CA VAL A 137 -18.84 -9.09 -11.89
C VAL A 137 -18.02 -7.94 -12.45
N THR A 138 -17.26 -7.29 -11.59
CA THR A 138 -16.19 -6.35 -11.96
C THR A 138 -14.88 -6.92 -11.45
N ASP A 139 -13.90 -7.05 -12.33
CA ASP A 139 -12.55 -7.47 -11.96
C ASP A 139 -11.55 -6.50 -12.58
N ALA A 140 -10.95 -5.65 -11.76
CA ALA A 140 -9.99 -4.64 -12.20
C ALA A 140 -8.56 -5.17 -12.26
N TYR A 141 -8.34 -6.47 -12.11
CA TYR A 141 -6.99 -7.03 -12.13
C TYR A 141 -6.33 -6.89 -13.50
N HIS A 142 -5.08 -6.44 -13.51
CA HIS A 142 -4.25 -6.35 -14.71
C HIS A 142 -2.94 -7.12 -14.51
N ASN A 143 -2.73 -8.19 -15.30
CA ASN A 143 -1.47 -8.91 -15.28
C ASN A 143 -1.20 -9.67 -16.58
N ARG A 144 0.07 -9.83 -16.94
CA ARG A 144 0.51 -10.72 -18.02
C ARG A 144 1.04 -11.99 -17.41
N THR A 145 0.43 -13.12 -17.76
CA THR A 145 0.79 -14.44 -17.24
C THR A 145 1.28 -15.34 -18.38
N PRO A 146 1.93 -16.49 -18.07
CA PRO A 146 2.25 -17.48 -19.09
C PRO A 146 1.05 -18.06 -19.84
N TRP A 147 -0.17 -17.91 -19.31
CA TRP A 147 -1.41 -18.47 -19.86
C TRP A 147 -2.29 -17.45 -20.58
N GLY A 148 -1.89 -16.18 -20.60
CA GLY A 148 -2.65 -15.08 -21.17
C GLY A 148 -2.59 -13.81 -20.33
N THR A 149 -3.30 -12.79 -20.79
CA THR A 149 -3.41 -11.50 -20.10
C THR A 149 -4.71 -11.46 -19.31
N ALA A 150 -4.64 -11.10 -18.04
CA ALA A 150 -5.78 -10.61 -17.28
C ALA A 150 -5.92 -9.11 -17.53
N GLU A 151 -7.10 -8.68 -17.98
CA GLU A 151 -7.40 -7.28 -18.25
C GLU A 151 -8.59 -6.83 -17.38
N PRO A 152 -8.58 -5.56 -16.92
CA PRO A 152 -9.73 -4.99 -16.23
C PRO A 152 -10.99 -5.14 -17.06
N GLN A 153 -12.01 -5.76 -16.48
CA GLN A 153 -13.22 -6.12 -17.21
C GLN A 153 -14.47 -6.11 -16.33
N ARG A 154 -15.61 -6.07 -16.99
CA ARG A 154 -16.92 -6.23 -16.39
C ARG A 154 -17.70 -7.25 -17.19
N LEU A 155 -18.30 -8.21 -16.50
CA LEU A 155 -19.07 -9.28 -17.14
C LEU A 155 -20.31 -9.62 -16.34
N ARG A 156 -21.31 -10.14 -17.03
CA ARG A 156 -22.55 -10.61 -16.43
C ARG A 156 -22.54 -12.14 -16.44
N THR A 157 -22.80 -12.76 -15.29
CA THR A 157 -22.81 -14.22 -15.15
C THR A 157 -23.92 -14.67 -14.21
N GLY A 158 -24.38 -15.91 -14.33
CA GLY A 158 -25.34 -16.48 -13.39
C GLY A 158 -24.74 -16.57 -11.99
N TRP A 159 -25.55 -16.34 -10.96
CA TRP A 159 -25.11 -16.50 -9.55
C TRP A 159 -24.63 -17.92 -9.24
N ASP A 160 -25.18 -18.92 -9.93
CA ASP A 160 -24.80 -20.33 -9.90
C ASP A 160 -23.43 -20.62 -10.54
N ARG A 161 -22.89 -19.67 -11.32
CA ARG A 161 -21.60 -19.78 -12.01
C ARG A 161 -20.48 -19.02 -11.32
N LEU A 162 -20.78 -18.35 -10.20
CA LEU A 162 -19.72 -17.72 -9.39
C LEU A 162 -18.89 -18.81 -8.70
N PRO A 163 -17.57 -18.60 -8.56
CA PRO A 163 -16.71 -19.52 -7.83
C PRO A 163 -17.12 -19.59 -6.36
N ALA A 164 -16.74 -20.69 -5.69
CA ALA A 164 -16.95 -20.83 -4.26
C ALA A 164 -16.23 -19.71 -3.51
N THR A 165 -17.00 -18.88 -2.81
CA THR A 165 -16.48 -17.70 -2.13
C THR A 165 -15.76 -18.10 -0.84
N SER A 166 -14.54 -17.59 -0.64
CA SER A 166 -13.78 -17.77 0.61
C SER A 166 -14.15 -16.69 1.63
N LEU A 167 -14.35 -15.46 1.17
CA LEU A 167 -14.73 -14.28 1.97
C LEU A 167 -15.58 -13.32 1.12
N ALA A 168 -16.62 -12.76 1.73
CA ALA A 168 -17.37 -11.63 1.17
C ALA A 168 -17.43 -10.48 2.17
N LEU A 169 -17.19 -9.26 1.70
CA LEU A 169 -17.21 -8.03 2.49
C LEU A 169 -18.13 -7.00 1.83
N ALA A 170 -19.04 -6.43 2.61
CA ALA A 170 -19.68 -5.18 2.24
C ALA A 170 -18.80 -4.03 2.73
N LEU A 171 -18.25 -3.28 1.77
CA LEU A 171 -17.37 -2.14 2.06
C LEU A 171 -18.09 -0.86 1.64
N VAL A 172 -18.18 0.09 2.58
CA VAL A 172 -18.87 1.37 2.38
C VAL A 172 -17.91 2.54 2.62
N PRO A 173 -18.18 3.72 2.03
CA PRO A 173 -17.47 4.94 2.41
C PRO A 173 -17.56 5.19 3.92
N ALA A 174 -16.41 5.39 4.56
CA ALA A 174 -16.32 5.73 5.97
C ALA A 174 -16.80 7.18 6.20
N SER A 175 -17.44 7.42 7.35
CA SER A 175 -17.94 8.75 7.73
C SER A 175 -16.81 9.79 7.88
N ALA A 176 -15.61 9.35 8.28
CA ALA A 176 -14.43 10.20 8.40
C ALA A 176 -13.83 10.60 7.04
N GLY A 177 -14.25 9.97 5.93
CA GLY A 177 -13.68 10.20 4.61
C GLY A 177 -12.31 9.54 4.40
N VAL A 178 -11.59 10.00 3.37
CA VAL A 178 -10.23 9.53 3.05
C VAL A 178 -9.24 10.23 3.98
N PRO A 179 -8.41 9.50 4.74
CA PRO A 179 -7.41 10.11 5.61
C PRO A 179 -6.31 10.82 4.80
N ASP A 180 -5.79 11.91 5.35
CA ASP A 180 -4.57 12.54 4.83
C ASP A 180 -3.35 11.74 5.31
N LEU A 181 -2.69 11.04 4.39
CA LEU A 181 -1.57 10.15 4.70
C LEU A 181 -0.27 10.76 4.16
N PRO A 182 0.74 11.03 5.00
CA PRO A 182 2.05 11.41 4.48
C PRO A 182 2.72 10.21 3.80
N PRO A 183 3.51 10.42 2.73
CA PRO A 183 4.34 9.35 2.18
C PRO A 183 5.35 8.88 3.23
N ALA A 184 5.47 7.58 3.44
CA ALA A 184 6.34 7.00 4.46
C ALA A 184 7.17 5.84 3.92
N LEU A 185 8.27 5.54 4.59
CA LEU A 185 9.12 4.38 4.32
C LEU A 185 9.10 3.44 5.52
N ASP A 186 8.91 2.16 5.24
CA ASP A 186 9.04 1.09 6.22
C ASP A 186 9.88 -0.05 5.62
N LEU A 187 11.20 0.18 5.60
CA LEU A 187 12.17 -0.67 4.90
C LEU A 187 13.04 -1.44 5.88
N GLY A 188 12.64 -2.68 6.18
CA GLY A 188 13.38 -3.62 7.02
C GLY A 188 14.72 -4.07 6.41
N PRO A 189 15.51 -4.86 7.14
CA PRO A 189 16.78 -5.42 6.65
C PRO A 189 16.54 -6.46 5.53
N ALA A 190 17.44 -6.49 4.54
CA ALA A 190 17.34 -7.39 3.38
C ALA A 190 18.18 -8.68 3.51
N ASP A 191 19.15 -8.72 4.42
CA ASP A 191 20.16 -9.78 4.47
C ASP A 191 19.55 -11.18 4.66
N GLY A 192 18.64 -11.34 5.63
CA GLY A 192 17.97 -12.62 5.88
C GLY A 192 17.05 -13.04 4.72
N TYR A 193 16.43 -12.07 4.05
CA TYR A 193 15.62 -12.33 2.85
C TYR A 193 16.50 -12.84 1.71
N LEU A 194 17.60 -12.15 1.42
CA LEU A 194 18.54 -12.52 0.35
C LEU A 194 19.22 -13.87 0.61
N ALA A 195 19.64 -14.13 1.86
CA ALA A 195 20.25 -15.39 2.26
C ALA A 195 19.30 -16.58 2.05
N ALA A 196 18.02 -16.44 2.44
CA ALA A 196 17.04 -17.50 2.22
C ALA A 196 16.88 -17.86 0.73
N TYR A 197 16.90 -16.88 -0.18
CA TYR A 197 16.87 -17.14 -1.62
C TYR A 197 18.20 -17.65 -2.18
N ALA A 198 19.34 -17.32 -1.58
CA ALA A 198 20.65 -17.82 -2.01
C ALA A 198 20.83 -19.29 -1.61
N ASP A 199 20.46 -19.62 -0.38
CA ASP A 199 20.77 -20.90 0.25
C ASP A 199 19.72 -21.99 -0.01
N HIS A 200 18.59 -21.63 -0.65
CA HIS A 200 17.54 -22.59 -0.95
C HIS A 200 18.03 -23.71 -1.88
N PRO A 201 17.89 -24.99 -1.50
CA PRO A 201 18.47 -26.12 -2.23
C PRO A 201 17.80 -26.36 -3.58
N ASP A 202 16.49 -26.10 -3.67
CA ASP A 202 15.75 -26.16 -4.93
C ASP A 202 15.74 -24.78 -5.59
N ARG A 203 16.61 -24.61 -6.59
CA ARG A 203 16.74 -23.35 -7.32
C ARG A 203 15.52 -23.02 -8.18
N VAL A 204 14.78 -24.02 -8.66
CA VAL A 204 13.56 -23.77 -9.45
C VAL A 204 12.51 -23.14 -8.53
N THR A 205 12.22 -23.78 -7.39
CA THR A 205 11.29 -23.25 -6.39
C THR A 205 11.69 -21.84 -5.91
N ALA A 206 12.99 -21.61 -5.68
CA ALA A 206 13.50 -20.30 -5.29
C ALA A 206 13.24 -19.22 -6.34
N LEU A 207 13.54 -19.49 -7.62
CA LEU A 207 13.33 -18.54 -8.71
C LEU A 207 11.85 -18.35 -9.07
N GLU A 208 11.03 -19.40 -8.94
CA GLU A 208 9.57 -19.30 -9.07
C GLU A 208 9.00 -18.31 -8.07
N ARG A 209 9.36 -18.45 -6.78
CA ARG A 209 8.91 -17.49 -5.76
C ARG A 209 9.52 -16.11 -6.00
N LEU A 210 10.82 -16.01 -6.28
CA LEU A 210 11.49 -14.73 -6.49
C LEU A 210 10.90 -13.94 -7.67
N THR A 211 10.38 -14.63 -8.69
CA THR A 211 9.65 -14.00 -9.80
C THR A 211 8.40 -13.27 -9.30
N VAL A 212 7.64 -13.87 -8.38
CA VAL A 212 6.47 -13.23 -7.76
C VAL A 212 6.91 -12.07 -6.87
N GLU A 213 7.94 -12.28 -6.05
CA GLU A 213 8.43 -11.23 -5.13
C GLU A 213 8.93 -9.99 -5.87
N THR A 214 9.77 -10.15 -6.89
CA THR A 214 10.31 -9.02 -7.67
C THR A 214 9.22 -8.27 -8.43
N TRP A 215 8.17 -8.97 -8.86
CA TRP A 215 6.98 -8.35 -9.45
C TRP A 215 6.18 -7.52 -8.42
N LEU A 216 5.91 -8.06 -7.23
CA LEU A 216 5.24 -7.34 -6.12
C LEU A 216 6.05 -6.13 -5.66
N LEU A 217 7.37 -6.29 -5.54
CA LEU A 217 8.29 -5.21 -5.19
C LEU A 217 8.24 -4.10 -6.24
N ALA A 218 8.42 -4.42 -7.53
CA ALA A 218 8.37 -3.42 -8.59
C ALA A 218 7.05 -2.63 -8.59
N ARG A 219 5.90 -3.31 -8.44
CA ARG A 219 4.58 -2.68 -8.36
C ARG A 219 4.45 -1.75 -7.17
N SER A 220 4.82 -2.20 -5.96
CA SER A 220 4.71 -1.36 -4.76
C SER A 220 5.56 -0.09 -4.83
N ARG A 221 6.75 -0.13 -5.46
CA ARG A 221 7.56 1.09 -5.69
C ARG A 221 6.89 2.04 -6.67
N LYS A 222 6.34 1.53 -7.77
CA LYS A 222 5.62 2.36 -8.75
C LYS A 222 4.34 2.96 -8.15
N LEU A 223 3.63 2.21 -7.32
CA LEU A 223 2.47 2.69 -6.58
C LEU A 223 2.86 3.79 -5.59
N HIS A 224 3.93 3.61 -4.83
CA HIS A 224 4.44 4.63 -3.93
C HIS A 224 4.89 5.90 -4.67
N ALA A 225 5.61 5.74 -5.79
CA ALA A 225 5.98 6.85 -6.67
C ALA A 225 4.77 7.64 -7.18
N ALA A 226 3.71 6.94 -7.58
CA ALA A 226 2.46 7.56 -8.03
C ALA A 226 1.76 8.33 -6.90
N PHE A 227 1.74 7.75 -5.70
CA PHE A 227 1.20 8.41 -4.51
C PHE A 227 1.97 9.69 -4.18
N ARG A 228 3.31 9.63 -4.15
CA ARG A 228 4.17 10.80 -3.90
C ARG A 228 3.91 11.93 -4.90
N ALA A 229 3.75 11.61 -6.18
CA ALA A 229 3.42 12.61 -7.21
C ALA A 229 2.09 13.33 -6.92
N ARG A 230 1.06 12.60 -6.45
CA ARG A 230 -0.22 13.19 -6.01
C ARG A 230 -0.03 14.10 -4.78
N TYR A 231 0.93 13.79 -3.91
CA TYR A 231 1.29 14.57 -2.73
C TYR A 231 2.23 15.77 -3.05
N GLY A 232 2.42 16.12 -4.32
CA GLY A 232 3.31 17.22 -4.72
C GLY A 232 4.80 16.90 -4.62
N LEU A 233 5.17 15.62 -4.49
CA LEU A 233 6.55 15.13 -4.45
C LEU A 233 6.85 14.27 -5.69
N PRO A 234 6.91 14.88 -6.90
CA PRO A 234 7.14 14.13 -8.13
C PRO A 234 8.48 13.38 -8.12
N CYS A 235 8.51 12.25 -8.80
CA CYS A 235 9.73 11.48 -8.99
C CYS A 235 10.75 12.28 -9.80
N GLY A 236 11.96 12.46 -9.26
CA GLY A 236 13.10 12.94 -10.03
C GLY A 236 13.75 11.82 -10.85
N ALA A 237 14.74 12.16 -11.67
CA ALA A 237 15.46 11.22 -12.53
C ALA A 237 16.01 9.98 -11.79
N GLN A 238 16.42 10.13 -10.52
CA GLN A 238 16.90 9.03 -9.69
C GLN A 238 15.78 8.02 -9.37
N SER A 239 14.58 8.51 -9.03
CA SER A 239 13.41 7.66 -8.77
C SER A 239 12.97 6.94 -10.03
N GLU A 240 12.91 7.63 -11.17
CA GLU A 240 12.59 7.00 -12.44
C GLU A 240 13.58 5.90 -12.84
N GLU A 241 14.88 6.14 -12.65
CA GLU A 241 15.89 5.12 -12.92
C GLU A 241 15.76 3.93 -11.97
N GLN A 242 15.49 4.18 -10.70
CA GLN A 242 15.26 3.12 -9.73
C GLN A 242 14.02 2.27 -10.09
N LEU A 243 12.94 2.88 -10.56
CA LEU A 243 11.77 2.15 -11.05
C LEU A 243 12.10 1.30 -12.29
N ARG A 244 12.90 1.83 -13.22
CA ARG A 244 13.39 1.06 -14.38
C ARG A 244 14.31 -0.11 -13.96
N ARG A 245 15.12 0.07 -12.91
CA ARG A 245 15.94 -1.02 -12.35
C ARG A 245 15.08 -2.15 -11.78
N TRP A 246 14.00 -1.81 -11.08
CA TRP A 246 13.03 -2.79 -10.59
C TRP A 246 12.36 -3.58 -11.73
N ASP A 247 11.95 -2.90 -12.81
CA ASP A 247 11.36 -3.57 -13.98
C ASP A 247 12.33 -4.55 -14.64
N ARG A 248 13.57 -4.11 -14.88
CA ARG A 248 14.61 -4.98 -15.44
C ARG A 248 14.88 -6.19 -14.55
N LEU A 249 14.87 -6.01 -13.22
CA LEU A 249 15.10 -7.09 -12.28
C LEU A 249 13.97 -8.13 -12.30
N ALA A 250 12.71 -7.69 -12.37
CA ALA A 250 11.57 -8.61 -12.50
C ALA A 250 11.65 -9.42 -13.81
N GLU A 251 11.99 -8.78 -14.93
CA GLU A 251 12.21 -9.45 -16.22
C GLU A 251 13.38 -10.45 -16.16
N GLN A 252 14.52 -10.03 -15.59
CA GLN A 252 15.70 -10.88 -15.44
C GLN A 252 15.44 -12.10 -14.55
N THR A 253 14.67 -11.94 -13.48
CA THR A 253 14.27 -13.03 -12.59
C THR A 253 13.41 -14.06 -13.33
N PHE A 254 12.41 -13.60 -14.09
CA PHE A 254 11.60 -14.48 -14.92
C PHE A 254 12.45 -15.22 -15.98
N LEU A 255 13.37 -14.53 -16.64
CA LEU A 255 14.28 -15.16 -17.60
C LEU A 255 15.21 -16.19 -16.92
N ALA A 256 15.69 -15.90 -15.70
CA ALA A 256 16.48 -16.83 -14.91
C ALA A 256 15.69 -18.11 -14.60
N LEU A 257 14.44 -17.98 -14.14
CA LEU A 257 13.53 -19.11 -13.94
C LEU A 257 13.42 -19.98 -15.20
N ARG A 258 13.07 -19.38 -16.35
CA ARG A 258 12.90 -20.12 -17.62
C ARG A 258 14.18 -20.78 -18.11
N ARG A 259 15.35 -20.30 -17.68
CA ARG A 259 16.65 -20.91 -17.99
C ARG A 259 16.89 -22.13 -17.11
N VAL A 260 16.68 -22.00 -15.80
CA VAL A 260 16.90 -23.09 -14.84
C VAL A 260 15.92 -24.24 -15.06
N GLU A 261 14.64 -23.94 -15.36
CA GLU A 261 13.64 -24.96 -15.78
C GLU A 261 14.09 -25.78 -16.99
N ARG A 262 14.93 -25.20 -17.87
CA ARG A 262 15.49 -25.85 -19.05
C ARG A 262 16.86 -26.49 -18.81
N GLY A 263 17.27 -26.64 -17.54
CA GLY A 263 18.56 -27.21 -17.15
C GLY A 263 19.76 -26.32 -17.46
N ARG A 264 19.56 -25.02 -17.67
CA ARG A 264 20.68 -24.06 -17.87
C ARG A 264 21.08 -23.40 -16.55
N PRO A 265 22.35 -22.96 -16.40
CA PRO A 265 22.79 -22.29 -15.18
C PRO A 265 22.05 -20.98 -14.88
N GLU A 266 21.84 -20.74 -13.58
CA GLU A 266 21.32 -19.50 -13.00
C GLU A 266 22.31 -18.32 -13.22
N PRO A 267 21.83 -17.11 -13.55
CA PRO A 267 22.69 -15.93 -13.65
C PRO A 267 23.29 -15.52 -12.30
N GLN A 268 24.62 -15.49 -12.20
CA GLN A 268 25.36 -15.22 -10.95
C GLN A 268 25.08 -13.85 -10.31
N ARG A 269 24.66 -12.85 -11.11
CA ARG A 269 24.49 -11.47 -10.63
C ARG A 269 23.11 -11.19 -10.04
N LEU A 270 22.14 -12.08 -10.21
CA LEU A 270 20.74 -11.79 -9.93
C LEU A 270 20.49 -11.31 -8.49
N LEU A 271 21.00 -12.07 -7.51
CA LEU A 271 20.82 -11.72 -6.09
C LEU A 271 21.65 -10.50 -5.67
N GLY A 272 22.82 -10.29 -6.26
CA GLY A 272 23.63 -9.09 -6.03
C GLY A 272 22.95 -7.84 -6.57
N ASP A 273 22.36 -7.92 -7.76
CA ASP A 273 21.60 -6.83 -8.38
C ASP A 273 20.33 -6.53 -7.55
N LEU A 274 19.62 -7.56 -7.07
CA LEU A 274 18.49 -7.39 -6.14
C LEU A 274 18.89 -6.70 -4.84
N ALA A 275 19.99 -7.12 -4.22
CA ALA A 275 20.53 -6.47 -3.02
C ALA A 275 20.84 -4.99 -3.25
N ALA A 276 21.48 -4.68 -4.38
CA ALA A 276 21.82 -3.30 -4.74
C ALA A 276 20.60 -2.42 -5.04
N VAL A 277 19.52 -3.00 -5.61
CA VAL A 277 18.27 -2.27 -5.85
C VAL A 277 17.54 -2.04 -4.52
N LEU A 278 17.40 -3.05 -3.67
CA LEU A 278 16.77 -2.92 -2.33
C LEU A 278 17.48 -1.88 -1.47
N ALA A 279 18.82 -1.88 -1.44
CA ALA A 279 19.59 -0.91 -0.67
C ALA A 279 19.37 0.54 -1.16
N ALA A 280 19.24 0.73 -2.48
CA ALA A 280 19.04 2.05 -3.07
C ALA A 280 17.65 2.64 -2.77
N ASP A 281 16.63 1.83 -2.50
CA ASP A 281 15.26 2.31 -2.22
C ASP A 281 15.25 3.33 -1.05
N ARG A 282 16.05 3.09 0.00
CA ARG A 282 16.13 4.00 1.17
C ARG A 282 16.57 5.40 0.79
N THR A 283 17.53 5.53 -0.11
CA THR A 283 18.07 6.82 -0.54
C THR A 283 17.16 7.47 -1.58
N VAL A 284 16.68 6.68 -2.54
CA VAL A 284 15.90 7.19 -3.69
C VAL A 284 14.49 7.62 -3.29
N PHE A 285 13.87 6.92 -2.35
CA PHE A 285 12.53 7.24 -1.85
C PHE A 285 12.56 8.02 -0.53
N ALA A 286 13.75 8.38 -0.03
CA ALA A 286 13.85 9.30 1.09
C ALA A 286 13.04 10.56 0.79
N LEU A 287 12.25 10.99 1.78
CA LEU A 287 11.66 12.31 1.73
C LEU A 287 12.80 13.35 1.77
N PRO A 288 12.71 14.45 1.01
CA PRO A 288 13.56 15.61 1.24
C PRO A 288 13.45 16.00 2.72
N GLY A 289 14.57 15.96 3.46
CA GLY A 289 14.59 16.17 4.91
C GLY A 289 14.50 14.91 5.79
N GLY A 290 14.56 13.69 5.25
CA GLY A 290 14.82 12.48 6.05
C GLY A 290 16.10 12.61 6.92
N PRO A 291 16.29 11.77 7.95
CA PRO A 291 16.93 12.05 9.26
C PRO A 291 18.40 12.50 9.24
N ALA A 292 18.62 13.64 8.60
CA ALA A 292 19.80 14.48 8.65
C ALA A 292 19.27 15.93 8.61
N GLY A 293 18.71 16.40 9.73
CA GLY A 293 18.43 17.82 9.99
C GLY A 293 17.02 18.33 9.67
N ASP A 294 16.56 18.28 8.41
CA ASP A 294 15.56 19.28 7.95
C ASP A 294 14.08 18.85 7.97
N GLY A 295 13.76 17.56 7.83
CA GLY A 295 12.37 17.08 7.72
C GLY A 295 11.68 16.85 9.07
N LEU A 296 12.44 16.46 10.11
CA LEU A 296 11.92 16.49 11.47
C LEU A 296 11.60 17.93 11.87
N ARG A 297 12.51 18.86 11.58
CA ARG A 297 12.30 20.30 11.80
C ARG A 297 11.04 20.81 11.10
N THR A 298 10.83 20.43 9.84
CA THR A 298 9.63 20.82 9.09
C THR A 298 8.35 20.20 9.67
N THR A 299 8.42 18.96 10.14
CA THR A 299 7.28 18.27 10.75
C THR A 299 6.91 18.91 12.08
N VAL A 300 7.90 19.13 12.96
CA VAL A 300 7.71 19.82 14.23
C VAL A 300 7.18 21.24 14.00
N ALA A 301 7.75 21.96 13.02
CA ALA A 301 7.27 23.30 12.68
C ALA A 301 5.82 23.31 12.18
N ARG A 302 5.39 22.29 11.42
CA ARG A 302 4.00 22.17 10.96
C ARG A 302 3.04 21.93 12.11
N VAL A 303 3.40 21.08 13.07
CA VAL A 303 2.59 20.82 14.27
C VAL A 303 2.49 22.10 15.10
N VAL A 304 3.61 22.77 15.38
CA VAL A 304 3.64 24.06 16.10
C VAL A 304 2.81 25.12 15.37
N ALA A 305 2.92 25.22 14.05
CA ALA A 305 2.11 26.13 13.22
C ALA A 305 0.60 25.83 13.35
N SER A 306 0.22 24.55 13.35
CA SER A 306 -1.18 24.14 13.49
C SER A 306 -1.80 24.48 14.85
N VAL A 307 -0.97 24.55 15.91
CA VAL A 307 -1.42 24.86 17.28
C VAL A 307 -1.42 26.36 17.53
N THR A 308 -0.40 27.07 17.07
CA THR A 308 -0.24 28.52 17.24
C THR A 308 -1.03 29.34 16.21
N GLY A 309 -1.50 28.72 15.13
CA GLY A 309 -2.17 29.41 14.01
C GLY A 309 -1.20 30.21 13.13
N CYS A 310 0.10 30.03 13.29
CA CYS A 310 1.13 30.67 12.47
C CYS A 310 1.35 29.92 11.15
N ALA A 311 2.02 30.59 10.20
CA ALA A 311 2.53 29.93 9.00
C ALA A 311 3.75 29.05 9.34
N PRO A 312 3.88 27.81 8.81
CA PRO A 312 5.03 26.94 9.06
C PRO A 312 6.38 27.60 8.76
N GLU A 313 6.46 28.46 7.74
CA GLU A 313 7.67 29.18 7.37
C GLU A 313 8.07 30.21 8.43
N THR A 314 7.11 30.77 9.16
CA THR A 314 7.36 31.69 10.27
C THR A 314 7.94 30.94 11.46
N VAL A 315 7.38 29.77 11.77
CA VAL A 315 7.88 28.89 12.83
C VAL A 315 9.30 28.41 12.53
N LEU A 316 9.58 28.01 11.29
CA LEU A 316 10.91 27.56 10.85
C LEU A 316 11.99 28.63 10.99
N ARG A 317 11.60 29.91 10.87
CA ARG A 317 12.48 31.08 11.02
C ARG A 317 12.58 31.59 12.45
N SER A 318 11.76 31.07 13.36
CA SER A 318 11.77 31.47 14.77
C SER A 318 12.96 30.84 15.50
N GLY A 319 13.76 31.66 16.18
CA GLY A 319 14.79 31.17 17.10
C GLY A 319 14.23 30.79 18.47
N ASP A 320 13.11 31.41 18.86
CA ASP A 320 12.35 31.15 20.07
C ASP A 320 10.87 31.06 19.72
N LEU A 321 10.19 30.02 20.18
CA LEU A 321 8.77 29.80 19.91
C LEU A 321 7.87 30.69 20.77
N THR A 322 8.36 31.17 21.92
CA THR A 322 7.62 32.09 22.80
C THR A 322 7.36 33.46 22.17
N GLU A 323 8.11 33.80 21.13
CA GLU A 323 7.93 35.03 20.34
C GLU A 323 6.84 34.89 19.27
N LEU A 324 6.33 33.67 19.03
CA LEU A 324 5.29 33.45 18.03
C LEU A 324 3.92 33.90 18.54
N PRO A 325 3.11 34.57 17.70
CA PRO A 325 1.72 34.86 18.01
C PRO A 325 0.95 33.58 18.35
N GLY A 326 0.30 33.56 19.51
CA GLY A 326 -0.51 32.42 19.95
C GLY A 326 0.28 31.31 20.65
N PHE A 327 1.57 31.49 20.94
CA PHE A 327 2.32 30.58 21.80
C PHE A 327 2.12 30.94 23.28
N ASP A 328 1.62 29.99 24.07
CA ASP A 328 1.47 30.10 25.53
C ASP A 328 1.67 28.72 26.19
N SER A 329 1.76 28.68 27.53
CA SER A 329 2.04 27.46 28.28
C SER A 329 0.97 26.36 28.14
N PHE A 330 -0.27 26.69 27.76
CA PHE A 330 -1.30 25.69 27.46
C PHE A 330 -1.10 25.10 26.08
N ARG A 331 -0.69 25.91 25.11
CA ARG A 331 -0.37 25.45 23.74
C ARG A 331 0.85 24.56 23.68
N VAL A 332 1.81 24.69 24.60
CA VAL A 332 2.95 23.77 24.70
C VAL A 332 2.50 22.33 24.95
N VAL A 333 1.52 22.11 25.82
CA VAL A 333 0.99 20.76 26.10
C VAL A 333 0.35 20.17 24.84
N GLU A 334 -0.45 20.95 24.13
CA GLU A 334 -1.10 20.52 22.88
C GLU A 334 -0.08 20.25 21.75
N ILE A 335 1.01 21.02 21.67
CA ILE A 335 2.11 20.76 20.74
C ILE A 335 2.75 19.40 21.05
N VAL A 336 3.00 19.10 22.32
CA VAL A 336 3.57 17.81 22.74
C VAL A 336 2.63 16.67 22.40
N GLU A 337 1.36 16.73 22.81
CA GLU A 337 0.36 15.68 22.54
C GLU A 337 0.22 15.41 21.03
N ARG A 338 0.14 16.46 20.20
CA ARG A 338 0.06 16.30 18.74
C ARG A 338 1.35 15.76 18.13
N LEU A 339 2.51 16.08 18.69
CA LEU A 339 3.77 15.49 18.24
C LEU A 339 3.83 14.01 18.58
N GLU A 340 3.43 13.62 19.79
CA GLU A 340 3.38 12.22 20.20
C GLU A 340 2.40 11.41 19.35
N GLU A 341 1.21 11.96 19.07
CA GLU A 341 0.21 11.35 18.17
C GLU A 341 0.75 11.23 16.74
N HIS A 342 1.37 12.30 16.22
CA HIS A 342 1.87 12.32 14.85
C HIS A 342 3.09 11.41 14.64
N LEU A 343 3.93 11.25 15.68
CA LEU A 343 5.14 10.44 15.64
C LEU A 343 4.92 9.01 16.15
N GLY A 344 3.79 8.74 16.79
CA GLY A 344 3.45 7.43 17.38
C GLY A 344 4.39 7.04 18.53
N THR A 345 4.90 8.01 19.29
CA THR A 345 5.80 7.78 20.44
C THR A 345 5.42 8.71 21.58
N ALA A 346 5.52 8.23 22.81
CA ALA A 346 5.51 9.10 23.99
C ALA A 346 6.92 9.65 24.23
N PHE A 347 7.03 10.89 24.68
CA PHE A 347 8.27 11.50 25.15
C PHE A 347 8.52 11.14 26.62
N ASP A 348 9.79 11.14 27.02
CA ASP A 348 10.15 10.90 28.42
C ASP A 348 9.66 12.07 29.29
N PRO A 349 8.87 11.84 30.35
CA PRO A 349 8.43 12.90 31.25
C PRO A 349 9.58 13.71 31.86
N GLU A 350 10.78 13.14 32.02
CA GLU A 350 11.96 13.85 32.53
C GLU A 350 12.53 14.84 31.51
N ASP A 351 12.24 14.67 30.22
CA ASP A 351 12.71 15.53 29.14
C ASP A 351 11.71 16.66 28.79
N LEU A 352 10.48 16.64 29.33
CA LEU A 352 9.42 17.64 29.13
C LEU A 352 9.62 18.90 30.00
N LEU A 353 10.83 19.45 30.01
CA LEU A 353 11.17 20.66 30.74
C LEU A 353 10.92 21.92 29.89
N PRO A 354 10.49 23.06 30.46
CA PRO A 354 10.20 24.29 29.71
C PRO A 354 11.33 24.71 28.75
N GLU A 355 12.59 24.59 29.19
CA GLU A 355 13.78 24.87 28.39
C GLU A 355 13.91 24.01 27.12
N ASN A 356 13.34 22.79 27.10
CA ASN A 356 13.36 21.90 25.95
C ASN A 356 12.17 22.14 24.99
N LEU A 357 11.17 22.93 25.40
CA LEU A 357 9.90 23.10 24.69
C LEU A 357 9.75 24.50 24.05
N HIS A 358 10.63 25.45 24.38
CA HIS A 358 10.57 26.83 23.88
C HIS A 358 11.32 27.04 22.56
N ARG A 359 12.11 26.06 22.10
CA ARG A 359 12.87 26.18 20.85
C ARG A 359 12.54 25.03 19.91
N LEU A 360 12.42 25.37 18.63
CA LEU A 360 12.14 24.39 17.58
C LEU A 360 13.22 23.31 17.51
N ASP A 361 14.49 23.69 17.66
CA ASP A 361 15.62 22.76 17.68
C ASP A 361 15.55 21.76 18.84
N ASP A 362 15.06 22.22 19.99
CA ASP A 362 15.04 21.42 21.22
C ASP A 362 13.90 20.40 21.16
N LEU A 363 12.73 20.80 20.62
CA LEU A 363 11.64 19.89 20.25
C LEU A 363 12.07 18.86 19.20
N CYS A 364 12.90 19.27 18.23
CA CYS A 364 13.45 18.32 17.25
C CYS A 364 14.38 17.31 17.92
N ARG A 365 15.18 17.73 18.91
CA ARG A 365 16.03 16.79 19.65
C ARG A 365 15.18 15.80 20.44
N LEU A 366 14.17 16.29 21.17
CA LEU A 366 13.20 15.47 21.89
C LEU A 366 12.54 14.42 20.99
N ALA A 367 12.07 14.84 19.81
CA ALA A 367 11.44 13.97 18.83
C ALA A 367 12.42 13.01 18.11
N ALA A 368 13.71 13.31 18.10
CA ALA A 368 14.75 12.46 17.52
C ALA A 368 15.22 11.37 18.51
N THR A 369 15.25 11.67 19.80
CA THR A 369 15.43 10.69 20.88
C THR A 369 14.16 9.86 21.04
N ARG A 370 13.97 8.89 20.14
CA ARG A 370 12.93 7.86 20.31
C ARG A 370 13.09 7.24 21.70
N GLY A 371 12.02 7.30 22.50
CA GLY A 371 11.99 6.75 23.85
C GLY A 371 12.58 5.34 23.86
N ARG A 372 13.71 5.17 24.54
CA ARG A 372 14.17 3.84 24.94
C ARG A 372 13.27 3.41 26.08
N ALA A 373 12.16 2.76 25.74
CA ALA A 373 11.41 1.90 26.65
C ALA A 373 11.64 0.44 26.26
#